data_AF-A0A7L1C3A6-F1
#
_entry.id   AF-A0A7L1C3A6-F1
#
_cell.length_a   1.000
_cell.length_b   1.000
_cell.length_c   1.000
_cell.angle_alpha   90.00
_cell.angle_beta   90.00
_cell.angle_gamma   90.00
#
_symmetry.space_group_name_H-M   'P 1'
#
loop_
_entity.id
_entity.type
_entity.pdbx_description
1 polymer ?
#
loop_
_entity_poly.entity_id
_entity_poly.type
_entity_poly.pdbx_seq_one_letter_code
_entity_poly.pdbx_strand_id
1 'polypeptide(L)'
;CRAPARLGFAELKEPYRNQTVFPEGSRVELVCRPGHTQLPGVSPAITCLSNLTWSAALEFCKRQQCPSPGNPENGRAVVLTDLLFGSKINYTCDKGYKLVGGSQRICEVSGTGVSWSGDPPVCQKVRCPAPPSIANG
;
A
#
# COMPACT_ATOMS: atom_id res chain seq x y z
N CYS A 1 -11.58 -30.61 6.73
CA CYS A 1 -10.85 -29.72 5.82
C CYS A 1 -9.37 -29.67 6.17
N ARG A 2 -8.50 -29.54 5.18
CA ARG A 2 -7.08 -29.15 5.39
C ARG A 2 -6.98 -27.65 5.67
N ALA A 3 -5.79 -27.16 6.01
CA ALA A 3 -5.52 -25.72 6.10
C ALA A 3 -6.07 -24.98 4.86
N PRO A 4 -6.82 -23.88 5.03
CA PRO A 4 -7.29 -23.04 3.94
C PRO A 4 -6.14 -22.56 3.04
N ALA A 5 -6.44 -22.30 1.77
CA ALA A 5 -5.49 -21.70 0.86
C ALA A 5 -5.03 -20.32 1.36
N ARG A 6 -3.79 -19.94 1.04
CA ARG A 6 -3.23 -18.65 1.42
C ARG A 6 -3.97 -17.52 0.71
N LEU A 7 -4.71 -16.71 1.47
CA LEU A 7 -5.35 -15.51 0.96
C LEU A 7 -4.34 -14.35 0.90
N GLY A 8 -4.37 -13.59 -0.19
CA GLY A 8 -3.52 -12.42 -0.39
C GLY A 8 -3.86 -11.24 0.53
N PHE A 9 -5.12 -11.17 1.01
CA PHE A 9 -5.65 -10.08 1.81
C PHE A 9 -5.87 -10.43 3.29
N ALA A 10 -5.85 -11.71 3.65
CA ALA A 10 -6.16 -12.19 5.00
C ALA A 10 -5.32 -13.42 5.41
N GLU A 11 -5.33 -13.71 6.71
CA GLU A 11 -4.70 -14.88 7.31
C GLU A 11 -5.51 -15.42 8.49
N LEU A 12 -5.23 -16.65 8.90
CA LEU A 12 -5.90 -17.26 10.05
C LEU A 12 -5.54 -16.54 11.35
N LYS A 13 -6.58 -16.25 12.13
CA LYS A 13 -6.45 -15.75 13.49
C LYS A 13 -6.01 -16.89 14.42
N GLU A 14 -5.29 -16.56 15.47
CA GLU A 14 -4.99 -17.51 16.54
C GLU A 14 -6.28 -17.94 17.26
N PRO A 15 -6.40 -19.21 17.67
CA PRO A 15 -5.37 -20.27 17.70
C PRO A 15 -5.27 -21.12 16.42
N TYR A 16 -6.06 -20.82 15.39
CA TYR A 16 -6.19 -21.67 14.19
C TYR A 16 -4.97 -21.61 13.25
N ARG A 17 -4.14 -20.57 13.37
CA ARG A 17 -2.96 -20.32 12.52
C ARG A 17 -2.00 -21.52 12.39
N ASN A 18 -1.84 -22.30 13.46
CA ASN A 18 -0.92 -23.44 13.50
C ASN A 18 -1.61 -24.80 13.30
N GLN A 19 -2.92 -24.81 13.01
CA GLN A 19 -3.69 -26.03 12.81
C GLN A 19 -3.72 -26.40 11.32
N THR A 20 -3.58 -27.69 11.03
CA THR A 20 -3.56 -28.22 9.66
C THR A 20 -4.80 -29.05 9.33
N VAL A 21 -5.55 -29.48 10.34
CA VAL A 21 -6.71 -30.36 10.25
C VAL A 21 -7.88 -29.73 10.99
N PHE A 22 -9.02 -29.65 10.30
CA PHE A 22 -10.25 -29.07 10.82
C PHE A 22 -11.42 -30.04 10.57
N PRO A 23 -12.19 -30.44 11.60
CA PRO A 23 -13.36 -31.29 11.41
C PRO A 23 -14.46 -30.58 10.59
N GLU A 24 -15.39 -31.35 10.03
CA GLU A 24 -16.59 -30.81 9.38
C GLU A 24 -17.36 -29.89 10.33
N GLY A 25 -17.90 -28.79 9.79
CA GLY A 25 -18.61 -27.78 10.58
C GLY A 25 -17.70 -26.80 11.33
N SER A 26 -16.37 -27.01 11.33
CA SER A 26 -15.43 -26.05 11.93
C SER A 26 -15.59 -24.66 11.32
N ARG A 27 -15.76 -23.65 12.16
CA ARG A 27 -15.78 -22.24 11.78
C ARG A 27 -14.52 -21.56 12.30
N VAL A 28 -13.70 -21.04 11.40
CA VAL A 28 -12.45 -20.35 11.75
C VAL A 28 -12.53 -18.89 11.38
N GLU A 29 -11.98 -18.05 12.26
CA GLU A 29 -11.88 -16.60 12.03
C GLU A 29 -10.59 -16.25 11.30
N LEU A 30 -10.71 -15.26 10.42
CA LEU A 30 -9.62 -14.68 9.67
C LEU A 30 -9.38 -13.25 10.14
N VAL A 31 -8.15 -12.78 9.98
CA VAL A 31 -7.73 -11.40 10.23
C VAL A 31 -7.12 -10.83 8.96
N CYS A 32 -7.33 -9.54 8.71
CA CYS A 32 -6.73 -8.88 7.56
C CYS A 32 -5.20 -8.85 7.69
N ARG A 33 -4.51 -9.06 6.57
CA ARG A 33 -3.06 -8.88 6.51
C ARG A 33 -2.69 -7.40 6.71
N PRO A 34 -1.47 -7.10 7.17
CA PRO A 34 -0.96 -5.74 7.19
C PRO A 34 -1.15 -5.04 5.84
N GLY A 35 -1.52 -3.76 5.87
CA GLY A 35 -1.89 -2.99 4.68
C GLY A 35 -3.32 -3.18 4.19
N HIS A 36 -4.13 -4.01 4.86
CA HIS A 36 -5.56 -4.18 4.60
C HIS A 36 -6.41 -3.79 5.82
N THR A 37 -7.68 -3.52 5.59
CA THR A 37 -8.67 -3.20 6.63
C THR A 37 -9.97 -3.93 6.38
N GLN A 38 -10.64 -4.32 7.46
CA GLN A 38 -11.87 -5.10 7.40
C GLN A 38 -13.04 -4.22 6.93
N LEU A 39 -13.85 -4.76 6.02
CA LEU A 39 -15.09 -4.14 5.57
C LEU A 39 -16.19 -4.34 6.62
N PRO A 40 -16.92 -3.26 6.98
CA PRO A 40 -18.04 -3.37 7.90
C PRO A 40 -19.17 -4.20 7.26
N GLY A 41 -19.78 -5.08 8.05
CA GLY A 41 -20.92 -5.90 7.62
C GLY A 41 -20.58 -7.19 6.87
N VAL A 42 -19.29 -7.49 6.63
CA VAL A 42 -18.87 -8.76 6.02
C VAL A 42 -18.21 -9.65 7.08
N SER A 43 -18.62 -10.91 7.18
CA SER A 43 -18.08 -11.83 8.19
C SER A 43 -16.64 -12.28 7.83
N PRO A 44 -15.65 -12.09 8.73
CA PRO A 44 -14.28 -12.53 8.51
C PRO A 44 -14.10 -14.00 8.93
N ALA A 45 -14.98 -14.89 8.50
CA ALA A 45 -14.96 -16.28 8.91
C ALA A 45 -15.31 -17.22 7.75
N ILE A 46 -14.68 -18.39 7.74
CA ILE A 46 -14.95 -19.47 6.80
C ILE A 46 -15.31 -20.74 7.56
N THR A 47 -16.13 -21.59 6.93
CA THR A 47 -16.65 -22.82 7.51
C THR A 47 -16.23 -24.02 6.67
N CYS A 48 -15.81 -25.10 7.33
CA CYS A 48 -15.54 -26.37 6.69
C CYS A 48 -16.87 -27.08 6.37
N LEU A 49 -17.15 -27.27 5.08
CA LEU A 49 -18.37 -27.88 4.57
C LEU A 49 -18.30 -29.42 4.59
N SER A 50 -19.45 -30.08 4.39
CA SER A 50 -19.57 -31.55 4.37
C SER A 50 -18.76 -32.24 3.28
N ASN A 51 -18.49 -31.54 2.18
CA ASN A 51 -17.61 -32.01 1.10
C ASN A 51 -16.10 -31.81 1.42
N LEU A 52 -15.76 -31.49 2.67
CA LEU A 52 -14.39 -31.23 3.15
C LEU A 52 -13.69 -30.04 2.46
N THR A 53 -14.45 -29.13 1.86
CA THR A 53 -13.96 -27.85 1.32
C THR A 53 -14.35 -26.67 2.21
N TRP A 54 -13.58 -25.58 2.15
CA TRP A 54 -13.93 -24.35 2.85
C TRP A 54 -15.00 -23.58 2.09
N SER A 55 -15.92 -22.96 2.82
CA SER A 55 -16.82 -21.94 2.27
C SER A 55 -16.03 -20.82 1.59
N ALA A 56 -16.64 -20.18 0.60
CA ALA A 56 -16.01 -19.06 -0.10
C ALA A 56 -15.62 -17.95 0.90
N ALA A 57 -14.34 -17.56 0.88
CA ALA A 57 -13.87 -16.39 1.60
C ALA A 57 -14.26 -15.16 0.77
N LEU A 58 -15.35 -14.49 1.16
CA LEU A 58 -15.71 -13.20 0.58
C LEU A 58 -14.57 -12.20 0.80
N GLU A 59 -14.38 -11.23 -0.09
CA GLU A 59 -13.39 -10.16 0.11
C GLU A 59 -13.86 -9.24 1.24
N PHE A 60 -13.60 -9.64 2.49
CA PHE A 60 -13.91 -8.87 3.69
C PHE A 60 -12.76 -7.92 4.09
N CYS A 61 -11.60 -8.01 3.42
CA CYS A 61 -10.47 -7.11 3.63
C CYS A 61 -10.16 -6.35 2.34
N LYS A 62 -10.11 -5.02 2.42
CA LYS A 62 -9.67 -4.16 1.31
C LYS A 62 -8.31 -3.54 1.61
N ARG A 63 -7.57 -3.18 0.56
CA ARG A 63 -6.33 -2.40 0.69
C ARG A 63 -6.62 -1.09 1.43
N GLN A 64 -5.77 -0.74 2.39
CA GLN A 64 -5.80 0.57 3.03
C GLN A 64 -5.34 1.65 2.05
N GLN A 65 -5.80 2.88 2.27
CA GLN A 65 -5.41 4.04 1.46
C GLN A 65 -4.31 4.82 2.18
N CYS A 66 -3.21 5.09 1.48
CA CYS A 66 -2.19 6.00 1.97
C CYS A 66 -2.72 7.44 2.05
N PRO A 67 -2.16 8.26 2.94
CA PRO A 67 -2.45 9.69 2.98
C PRO A 67 -2.24 10.34 1.61
N SER A 68 -2.92 11.47 1.36
CA SER A 68 -2.63 12.24 0.15
C SER A 68 -1.15 12.61 0.11
N PRO A 69 -0.41 12.32 -0.99
CA PRO A 69 1.04 12.47 -1.03
C PRO A 69 1.56 13.91 -0.98
N GLY A 70 0.65 14.90 -1.11
CA GLY A 70 0.99 16.32 -1.18
C GLY A 70 1.76 16.68 -2.46
N ASN A 71 1.76 17.98 -2.79
CA ASN A 71 2.58 18.50 -3.88
C ASN A 71 3.80 19.22 -3.28
N PRO A 72 5.01 18.99 -3.81
CA PRO A 72 6.16 19.81 -3.47
C PRO A 72 5.96 21.23 -4.03
N GLU A 73 6.57 22.22 -3.39
CA GLU A 73 6.56 23.59 -3.88
C GLU A 73 7.20 23.65 -5.27
N ASN A 74 6.56 24.31 -6.26
CA ASN A 74 7.00 24.32 -7.66
C ASN A 74 7.14 22.92 -8.29
N GLY A 75 6.22 22.02 -7.94
CA GLY A 75 6.08 20.71 -8.54
C GLY A 75 4.76 20.06 -8.18
N ARG A 76 4.63 18.78 -8.53
CA ARG A 76 3.41 18.00 -8.30
C ARG A 76 3.69 16.51 -8.12
N ALA A 77 2.85 15.86 -7.33
CA ALA A 77 2.72 14.41 -7.31
C ALA A 77 1.88 13.95 -8.51
N VAL A 78 2.30 12.85 -9.12
CA VAL A 78 1.67 12.19 -10.26
C VAL A 78 1.24 10.80 -9.79
N VAL A 79 -0.07 10.64 -9.66
CA VAL A 79 -0.69 9.35 -9.30
C VAL A 79 -0.78 8.49 -10.55
N LEU A 80 -0.18 7.30 -10.51
CA LEU A 80 -0.13 6.40 -11.67
C LEU A 80 -1.37 5.52 -11.78
N THR A 81 -1.85 4.99 -10.64
CA THR A 81 -2.98 4.05 -10.58
C THR A 81 -3.99 4.47 -9.53
N ASP A 82 -3.63 4.40 -8.26
CA ASP A 82 -4.45 4.73 -7.11
C ASP A 82 -3.54 5.11 -5.92
N LEU A 83 -4.14 5.37 -4.75
CA LEU A 83 -3.42 5.70 -3.51
C LEU A 83 -3.47 4.56 -2.48
N LEU A 84 -3.77 3.34 -2.92
CA LEU A 84 -3.93 2.17 -2.07
C LEU A 84 -2.58 1.49 -1.80
N PHE A 85 -2.56 0.64 -0.76
CA PHE A 85 -1.41 -0.19 -0.43
C PHE A 85 -0.80 -0.89 -1.66
N GLY A 86 0.51 -0.81 -1.81
CA GLY A 86 1.29 -1.35 -2.92
C GLY A 86 1.38 -0.43 -4.15
N SER A 87 0.61 0.66 -4.22
CA SER A 87 0.62 1.57 -5.37
C SER A 87 1.82 2.52 -5.35
N LYS A 88 2.12 3.06 -6.53
CA LYS A 88 3.29 3.91 -6.77
C LYS A 88 2.87 5.28 -7.28
N ILE A 89 3.58 6.30 -6.81
CA ILE A 89 3.44 7.68 -7.28
C ILE A 89 4.80 8.21 -7.71
N ASN A 90 4.78 9.12 -8.68
CA ASN A 90 5.98 9.84 -9.10
C ASN A 90 5.85 11.33 -8.75
N TYR A 91 6.97 12.03 -8.67
CA TYR A 91 7.00 13.48 -8.50
C TYR A 91 7.68 14.13 -9.69
N THR A 92 7.17 15.30 -10.07
CA THR A 92 7.71 16.12 -11.15
C THR A 92 7.81 17.56 -10.70
N CYS A 93 8.88 18.25 -11.08
CA CYS A 93 9.04 19.69 -10.81
C CYS A 93 8.61 20.52 -12.02
N ASP A 94 8.20 21.75 -11.73
CA ASP A 94 7.82 22.72 -12.75
C ASP A 94 9.04 23.20 -13.56
N LYS A 95 8.79 23.83 -14.69
CA LYS A 95 9.85 24.33 -15.58
C LYS A 95 10.77 25.30 -14.84
N GLY A 96 12.08 25.09 -14.96
CA GLY A 96 13.09 25.89 -14.26
C GLY A 96 13.41 25.40 -12.85
N TYR A 97 12.84 24.25 -12.44
CA TYR A 97 13.16 23.57 -11.19
C TYR A 97 13.68 22.16 -11.46
N LYS A 98 14.60 21.69 -10.61
CA LYS A 98 15.12 20.32 -10.62
C LYS A 98 14.64 19.57 -9.38
N LEU A 99 14.30 18.30 -9.56
CA LEU A 99 13.91 17.42 -8.46
C LEU A 99 15.15 16.96 -7.68
N VAL A 100 15.10 17.09 -6.35
CA VAL A 100 16.13 16.63 -5.43
C VAL A 100 15.49 15.64 -4.44
N GLY A 101 16.06 14.43 -4.37
CA GLY A 101 15.52 13.32 -3.59
C GLY A 101 14.95 12.20 -4.47
N GLY A 102 14.13 11.33 -3.88
CA GLY A 102 13.49 10.22 -4.60
C GLY A 102 12.34 10.71 -5.47
N SER A 103 12.39 10.41 -6.78
CA SER A 103 11.33 10.78 -7.72
C SER A 103 10.08 9.88 -7.64
N GLN A 104 10.16 8.76 -6.92
CA GLN A 104 9.07 7.79 -6.77
C GLN A 104 8.90 7.41 -5.30
N ARG A 105 7.65 7.22 -4.88
CA ARG A 105 7.29 6.67 -3.56
C ARG A 105 6.27 5.55 -3.71
N ILE A 106 6.29 4.60 -2.79
CA ILE A 106 5.44 3.41 -2.77
C ILE A 106 4.60 3.44 -1.49
N CYS A 107 3.31 3.11 -1.58
CA CYS A 107 2.45 2.99 -0.40
C CYS A 107 2.73 1.66 0.30
N GLU A 108 3.39 1.71 1.46
CA GLU A 108 3.86 0.55 2.21
C GLU A 108 3.29 0.49 3.63
N VAL A 109 3.48 -0.65 4.30
CA VAL A 109 3.03 -0.82 5.69
C VAL A 109 3.91 0.02 6.62
N SER A 110 3.28 0.81 7.48
CA SER A 110 3.96 1.61 8.50
C SER A 110 3.21 1.50 9.83
N GLY A 111 3.79 0.75 10.76
CA GLY A 111 3.14 0.40 12.02
C GLY A 111 1.85 -0.39 11.79
N THR A 112 0.72 0.14 12.26
CA THR A 112 -0.61 -0.46 12.09
C THR A 112 -1.35 -0.01 10.81
N GLY A 113 -0.81 0.98 10.11
CA GLY A 113 -1.41 1.59 8.92
C GLY A 113 -0.54 1.47 7.68
N VAL A 114 -0.76 2.38 6.73
CA VAL A 114 0.03 2.50 5.50
C VAL A 114 0.49 3.94 5.30
N SER A 115 1.73 4.08 4.83
CA SER A 115 2.36 5.38 4.55
C SER A 115 3.23 5.30 3.29
N TRP A 116 3.51 6.44 2.69
CA TRP A 116 4.43 6.52 1.57
C TRP A 116 5.87 6.30 2.02
N SER A 117 6.58 5.44 1.28
CA SER A 117 7.99 5.14 1.51
C SER A 117 8.88 6.38 1.39
N GLY A 118 9.88 6.48 2.27
CA GLY A 118 10.87 7.56 2.25
C GLY A 118 10.28 8.97 2.40
N ASP A 119 11.09 9.99 2.15
CA ASP A 119 10.70 11.40 2.27
C ASP A 119 10.18 11.98 0.94
N PRO A 120 9.27 12.97 0.98
CA PRO A 120 8.87 13.70 -0.22
C PRO A 120 10.06 14.46 -0.83
N PRO A 121 10.20 14.49 -2.17
CA PRO A 121 11.27 15.23 -2.82
C PRO A 121 11.05 16.74 -2.78
N VAL A 122 12.10 17.50 -3.04
CA VAL A 122 12.07 18.97 -3.10
C VAL A 122 12.41 19.45 -4.51
N CYS A 123 11.68 20.46 -4.99
CA CYS A 123 11.99 21.11 -6.25
C CYS A 123 12.86 22.35 -6.02
N GLN A 124 14.09 22.32 -6.49
CA GLN A 124 15.04 23.42 -6.35
C GLN A 124 15.13 24.22 -7.64
N LYS A 125 15.10 25.55 -7.54
CA LYS A 125 15.26 26.45 -8.68
C LYS A 125 16.62 26.20 -9.36
N VAL A 126 16.59 25.99 -10.67
CA VAL A 126 17.80 25.88 -11.49
C VAL A 126 18.46 27.26 -11.54
N ARG A 127 19.71 27.34 -11.09
CA ARG A 127 20.52 28.54 -11.21
C ARG A 127 21.40 28.42 -12.43
N CYS A 128 21.38 29.45 -13.28
CA CYS A 128 22.36 29.57 -14.35
C CYS A 128 23.70 29.97 -13.73
N PRO A 129 24.83 29.48 -14.28
CA PRO A 129 26.13 30.06 -13.94
C PRO A 129 26.14 31.54 -14.31
N ALA A 130 26.93 32.33 -13.58
CA ALA A 130 27.14 33.72 -13.94
C ALA A 130 27.67 33.79 -15.37
N PRO A 131 27.18 34.72 -16.21
CA PRO A 131 27.73 34.90 -17.54
C PRO A 131 29.22 35.24 -17.45
N PRO A 132 30.05 34.79 -18.41
CA PRO A 132 31.46 35.11 -18.42
C PRO A 132 31.66 36.63 -18.47
N SER A 133 32.59 37.14 -17.67
CA SER A 133 33.01 38.53 -17.73
C SER A 133 33.74 38.78 -19.05
N ILE A 134 33.18 39.63 -19.90
CA ILE A 134 33.85 40.14 -21.11
C ILE A 134 34.73 41.34 -20.73
N ALA A 135 35.97 41.35 -21.23
CA ALA A 135 36.88 42.48 -21.08
C ALA A 135 36.69 43.46 -22.25
N ASN A 136 36.56 44.75 -21.94
CA ASN A 136 36.34 45.86 -22.89
C ASN A 136 35.07 45.71 -23.75
N GLY A 137 33.91 45.83 -23.12
CA GLY A 137 32.59 45.67 -23.76
C GLY A 137 32.42 46.38 -25.09
#